data_AF-A0AAD8AIF0-F1
#
_entry.id   AF-A0AAD8AIF0-F1
#
_cell.length_a   1.000
_cell.length_b   1.000
_cell.length_c   1.000
_cell.angle_alpha   90.00
_cell.angle_beta   90.00
_cell.angle_gamma   90.00
#
_symmetry.space_group_name_H-M   'P 1'
#
loop_
_entity.id
_entity.type
_entity.pdbx_description
1 polymer ?
#
loop_
_entity_poly.entity_id
_entity_poly.type
_entity_poly.pdbx_seq_one_letter_code
_entity_poly.pdbx_strand_id
1 'polypeptide(L)' 'TDFSLAPDGTFGSLKFDGTWSGMVGMVKDGITDVGTAGFSMTTQRYQVVDFLPPLVDE' A
#
# COMPACT_ATOMS: atom_id res chain seq x y z
N THR A 1 -12.65 13.28 -6.73
CA THR A 1 -11.56 12.39 -6.31
C THR A 1 -11.12 12.86 -4.94
N ASP A 2 -11.46 12.10 -3.91
CA ASP A 2 -11.05 12.41 -2.54
C ASP A 2 -9.66 11.84 -2.29
N PHE A 3 -8.81 12.61 -1.62
CA PHE A 3 -7.47 12.20 -1.23
C PHE A 3 -7.38 12.14 0.28
N SER A 4 -6.86 11.03 0.79
CA SER A 4 -6.60 10.82 2.21
C SER A 4 -5.16 10.37 2.39
N LEU A 5 -4.54 10.83 3.48
CA LEU A 5 -3.25 10.32 3.92
C LEU A 5 -3.48 9.07 4.76
N ALA A 6 -2.54 8.13 4.69
CA ALA A 6 -2.49 7.05 5.67
C ALA A 6 -2.40 7.66 7.08
N PRO A 7 -3.30 7.31 8.02
CA PRO A 7 -3.32 7.93 9.35
C PRO A 7 -2.02 7.74 10.14
N ASP A 8 -1.29 6.65 9.86
CA ASP A 8 0.00 6.35 10.48
C ASP A 8 1.21 6.92 9.71
N GLY A 9 0.98 7.59 8.57
CA GLY A 9 2.02 8.15 7.71
C GLY A 9 2.93 7.10 7.05
N THR A 10 2.53 5.83 7.03
CA THR A 10 3.36 4.73 6.51
C THR A 10 2.88 4.23 5.14
N PHE A 11 3.81 3.65 4.39
CA PHE A 11 3.51 2.97 3.13
C PHE A 11 2.76 1.66 3.36
N GLY A 12 3.12 0.94 4.42
CA GLY A 12 2.52 -0.32 4.81
C GLY A 12 3.52 -1.46 4.94
N SER A 13 3.39 -2.20 6.04
CA SER A 13 4.08 -3.44 6.35
C SER A 13 3.13 -4.44 7.01
N LEU A 14 3.43 -5.73 6.86
CA LEU A 14 2.75 -6.78 7.60
C LEU A 14 3.21 -6.75 9.07
N LYS A 15 2.25 -6.64 9.98
CA LYS A 15 2.48 -6.69 11.42
C LYS A 15 2.48 -8.13 11.93
N PHE A 16 2.95 -8.31 13.16
CA PHE A 16 3.01 -9.62 13.82
C PHE A 16 1.62 -10.27 14.00
N ASP A 17 0.58 -9.46 14.12
CA ASP A 17 -0.81 -9.91 14.23
C ASP A 17 -1.46 -10.28 12.88
N GLY A 18 -0.71 -10.21 11.77
CA GLY A 18 -1.19 -10.49 10.43
C GLY A 18 -1.92 -9.33 9.76
N THR A 19 -2.08 -8.20 10.43
CA THR A 19 -2.70 -6.99 9.85
C THR A 19 -1.67 -6.18 9.04
N TRP A 20 -2.17 -5.35 8.13
CA TRP A 20 -1.34 -4.45 7.33
C TRP A 20 -1.50 -3.01 7.80
N SER A 21 -0.38 -2.29 7.89
CA SER A 21 -0.37 -0.85 8.20
C SER A 21 -0.46 0.00 6.91
N GLY A 22 -0.58 1.31 7.10
CA GLY A 22 -0.34 2.29 6.04
C GLY A 22 -1.23 2.15 4.81
N MET A 23 -0.74 2.71 3.71
CA MET A 23 -1.45 2.73 2.42
C MET A 23 -1.75 1.31 1.90
N VAL A 24 -0.84 0.33 2.07
CA VAL A 24 -1.11 -1.06 1.66
C VAL A 24 -2.28 -1.65 2.43
N GLY A 25 -2.38 -1.41 3.75
CA GLY A 25 -3.52 -1.85 4.55
C GLY A 25 -4.83 -1.22 4.09
N MET A 26 -4.82 0.09 3.81
CA MET A 26 -6.01 0.81 3.33
C MET A 26 -6.53 0.27 2.00
N VAL A 27 -5.64 -0.05 1.04
CA VAL A 27 -6.05 -0.64 -0.24
C VAL A 27 -6.55 -2.07 -0.05
N LYS A 28 -5.80 -2.90 0.69
CA LYS A 28 -6.19 -4.29 1.00
C LYS A 28 -7.57 -4.38 1.65
N ASP A 29 -7.86 -3.49 2.59
CA ASP A 29 -9.10 -3.50 3.38
C ASP A 29 -10.24 -2.72 2.68
N GLY A 30 -10.03 -2.23 1.45
CA GLY A 30 -11.05 -1.52 0.66
C GLY A 30 -11.43 -0.14 1.19
N ILE A 31 -10.59 0.47 2.03
CA ILE A 31 -10.77 1.82 2.57
C ILE A 31 -10.46 2.87 1.49
N THR A 32 -9.50 2.58 0.62
CA THR A 32 -9.12 3.41 -0.51
C THR A 32 -8.95 2.53 -1.75
N ASP A 33 -9.39 3.02 -2.91
CA ASP A 33 -9.33 2.23 -4.16
C ASP A 33 -7.90 2.09 -4.71
N VAL A 34 -7.08 3.14 -4.60
CA VAL A 34 -5.71 3.20 -5.14
C VAL A 34 -4.77 3.95 -4.19
N GLY A 35 -3.57 3.39 -3.98
CA GLY A 35 -2.48 4.05 -3.26
C GLY A 35 -1.44 4.63 -4.21
N THR A 36 -1.14 5.92 -4.10
CA THR A 36 -0.15 6.60 -4.98
C THR A 36 1.04 7.09 -4.17
N ALA A 37 2.20 6.45 -4.36
CA ALA A 37 3.48 6.88 -3.82
C ALA A 37 4.64 6.21 -4.56
N GLY A 38 5.88 6.59 -4.27
CA GLY A 38 7.07 5.84 -4.69
C GLY A 38 7.16 4.52 -3.92
N PHE A 39 6.44 3.50 -4.37
CA PHE A 39 6.44 2.18 -3.74
C PHE A 39 7.56 1.30 -4.31
N SER A 40 8.43 0.80 -3.44
CA SER A 40 9.19 -0.41 -3.76
C SER A 40 8.22 -1.59 -3.86
N MET A 41 8.27 -2.27 -5.01
CA MET A 41 7.47 -3.47 -5.30
C MET A 41 8.11 -4.68 -4.62
N THR A 42 7.53 -5.13 -3.51
CA THR A 42 8.01 -6.31 -2.78
C THR A 42 7.04 -7.48 -2.94
N THR A 43 7.57 -8.71 -2.92
CA THR A 43 6.75 -9.93 -3.00
C THR A 43 5.69 -9.98 -1.90
N GLN A 44 6.01 -9.49 -0.71
CA GLN A 44 5.08 -9.48 0.42
C GLN A 44 3.88 -8.54 0.18
N ARG A 45 4.09 -7.38 -0.44
CA ARG A 45 3.00 -6.46 -0.78
C ARG A 45 2.18 -7.00 -1.94
N TYR A 46 2.82 -7.61 -2.93
CA TYR A 46 2.17 -8.23 -4.09
C TYR A 46 1.17 -9.35 -3.72
N GLN A 47 1.30 -9.95 -2.53
CA GLN A 47 0.35 -10.95 -2.04
C GLN A 47 -1.01 -10.39 -1.65
N VAL A 48 -1.12 -9.08 -1.42
CA VAL A 48 -2.35 -8.44 -0.89
C VAL A 48 -2.83 -7.25 -1.69
N VAL A 49 -1.99 -6.70 -2.57
CA VAL A 49 -2.34 -5.62 -3.49
C VAL A 49 -1.68 -5.86 -4.85
N ASP A 50 -2.36 -5.45 -5.91
CA ASP A 50 -1.79 -5.42 -7.25
C ASP A 50 -1.06 -4.10 -7.50
N PHE A 51 0.02 -4.15 -8.28
CA PHE A 51 0.77 -2.98 -8.71
C PHE A 51 0.55 -2.72 -10.19
N LEU A 52 0.58 -1.43 -10.56
CA LEU A 52 0.84 -1.06 -11.95
C LEU A 52 2.29 -1.43 -12.33
N PRO A 53 2.59 -1.61 -13.63
CA PRO A 53 3.98 -1.72 -14.08
C PRO A 53 4.84 -0.56 -13.55
N PRO A 54 6.15 -0.77 -13.29
CA PRO A 54 7.04 0.27 -12.79
C PRO A 54 6.97 1.53 -13.66
N LEU A 55 6.75 2.68 -13.01
CA LEU A 55 6.67 3.99 -13.67
C LEU A 55 8.00 4.74 -13.67
N VAL A 56 8.90 4.36 -12.76
CA VAL A 56 10.23 4.94 -12.59
C VAL A 56 11.22 3.82 -12.31
N ASP A 57 12.44 3.97 -12.81
CA ASP A 57 13.58 3.16 -12.39
C ASP A 57 14.09 3.69 -11.05
N GLU A 58 14.51 2.79 -10.14
CA GLU A 58 15.15 3.16 -8.87
C GLU A 58 16.56 3.72 -9.05
#